data_AF-A0A5P0ZGK7-F1
#
_entry.id   AF-A0A5P0ZGK7-F1
#
_cell.length_a   1.000
_cell.length_b   1.000
_cell.length_c   1.000
_cell.angle_alpha   90.00
_cell.angle_beta   90.00
_cell.angle_gamma   90.00
#
_symmetry.space_group_name_H-M   'P 1'
#
loop_
_entity.id
_entity.type
_entity.pdbx_description
1 polymer ?
#
loop_
_entity_poly.entity_id
_entity_poly.type
_entity_poly.pdbx_seq_one_letter_code
_entity_poly.pdbx_strand_id
1 'polypeptide(L)'
;MKHIRVNRFWVISGLETFILGLLFALENNFIDQPPHMPKFVSLVDNPPFAIMLMIVGFYVCMTACTHYFSQSTRSVVTFILLFIWTFYFIIFLIHDVTGPFLIPRYTTVITGFIVLRVMSEAMWSKKS
;
A
#
# COMPACT_ATOMS: atom_id res chain seq x y z
N MET A 1 -10.61 8.64 22.72
CA MET A 1 -10.76 9.28 21.38
C MET A 1 -9.72 10.36 21.04
N LYS A 2 -8.99 10.97 22.00
CA LYS A 2 -7.96 12.00 21.70
C LYS A 2 -6.83 11.49 20.78
N HIS A 3 -6.43 10.23 20.88
CA HIS A 3 -5.27 9.66 20.16
C HIS A 3 -5.52 9.39 18.67
N ILE A 4 -6.76 9.07 18.30
CA ILE A 4 -7.15 8.85 16.89
C ILE A 4 -6.98 10.16 16.08
N ARG A 5 -7.22 11.33 16.70
CA ARG A 5 -7.04 12.62 16.01
C ARG A 5 -5.57 12.97 15.77
N VAL A 6 -4.66 12.52 16.64
CA VAL A 6 -3.22 12.77 16.53
C VAL A 6 -2.57 11.84 15.51
N ASN A 7 -2.96 10.56 15.49
CA ASN A 7 -2.41 9.55 14.56
C ASN A 7 -3.33 9.27 13.37
N ARG A 8 -4.24 10.19 13.03
CA ARG A 8 -5.30 9.99 12.02
C ARG A 8 -4.76 9.50 10.68
N PHE A 9 -3.60 10.02 10.28
CA PHE A 9 -2.95 9.67 9.03
C PHE A 9 -2.59 8.18 8.96
N TRP A 10 -2.01 7.65 10.04
CA TRP A 10 -1.56 6.26 10.14
C TRP A 10 -2.74 5.30 10.26
N VAL A 11 -3.79 5.70 10.99
CA VAL A 11 -5.04 4.92 11.08
C VAL A 11 -5.69 4.80 9.69
N ILE A 12 -5.82 5.91 8.96
CA ILE A 12 -6.39 5.91 7.61
C ILE A 12 -5.53 5.09 6.65
N SER A 13 -4.20 5.25 6.68
CA SER A 13 -3.30 4.52 5.79
C SER A 13 -3.29 3.01 6.07
N GLY A 14 -3.36 2.62 7.35
CA GLY A 14 -3.52 1.21 7.73
C GLY A 14 -4.84 0.61 7.27
N LEU A 15 -5.95 1.33 7.46
CA LEU A 15 -7.28 0.92 6.97
C LEU A 15 -7.32 0.79 5.45
N GLU A 16 -6.79 1.77 4.72
CA GLU A 16 -6.73 1.71 3.25
C GLU A 16 -5.90 0.51 2.78
N THR A 17 -4.77 0.23 3.42
CA THR A 17 -3.93 -0.94 3.13
C THR A 17 -4.67 -2.25 3.42
N PHE A 18 -5.43 -2.30 4.51
CA PHE A 18 -6.25 -3.48 4.83
C PHE A 18 -7.37 -3.69 3.80
N ILE A 19 -8.09 -2.64 3.44
CA ILE A 19 -9.21 -2.70 2.48
C ILE A 19 -8.70 -3.08 1.09
N LEU A 20 -7.60 -2.49 0.63
CA LEU A 20 -7.01 -2.83 -0.67
C LEU A 20 -6.47 -4.27 -0.69
N GLY A 21 -5.86 -4.72 0.41
CA GLY A 21 -5.49 -6.14 0.55
C GLY A 21 -6.69 -7.07 0.49
N LEU A 22 -7.81 -6.70 1.12
CA LEU A 22 -9.05 -7.47 1.06
C LEU A 22 -9.63 -7.50 -0.36
N LEU A 23 -9.62 -6.37 -1.07
CA LEU A 23 -10.07 -6.31 -2.46
C LEU A 23 -9.23 -7.20 -3.37
N PHE A 24 -7.90 -7.17 -3.23
CA PHE A 24 -7.00 -8.05 -3.98
C PHE A 24 -7.23 -9.54 -3.64
N ALA A 25 -7.59 -9.86 -2.40
CA ALA A 25 -7.88 -11.23 -2.01
C ALA A 25 -9.21 -11.77 -2.59
N LEU A 26 -10.18 -10.88 -2.82
CA LEU A 26 -11.49 -11.25 -3.41
C LEU A 26 -11.41 -11.41 -4.93
N GLU A 27 -10.52 -10.65 -5.57
CA GLU A 27 -10.36 -10.63 -7.01
C GLU A 27 -9.18 -11.55 -7.38
N ASN A 28 -9.47 -12.81 -7.71
CA ASN A 28 -8.48 -13.88 -7.96
C ASN A 28 -7.45 -13.59 -9.09
N ASN A 29 -7.54 -12.45 -9.76
CA ASN A 29 -6.66 -12.03 -10.86
C ASN A 29 -6.65 -10.49 -10.99
N PHE A 30 -6.43 -9.78 -9.89
CA PHE A 30 -6.58 -8.32 -9.84
C PHE A 30 -5.66 -7.58 -10.82
N ILE A 31 -4.43 -8.07 -11.00
CA ILE A 31 -3.47 -7.49 -11.94
C ILE A 31 -3.81 -7.90 -13.37
N ASP A 32 -4.48 -9.04 -13.60
CA ASP A 32 -4.94 -9.49 -14.93
C ASP A 32 -3.78 -9.47 -15.95
N GLN A 33 -2.83 -10.38 -15.72
CA GLN A 33 -1.53 -10.38 -16.38
C GLN A 33 -1.60 -10.53 -17.92
N PRO A 34 -1.07 -9.58 -18.71
CA PRO A 34 -0.92 -9.74 -20.16
C PRO A 34 0.09 -10.85 -20.49
N PRO A 35 -0.03 -11.53 -21.66
CA PRO A 35 0.84 -12.65 -22.04
C PRO A 35 2.35 -12.34 -22.04
N HIS A 36 2.71 -11.07 -22.18
CA HIS A 36 4.10 -10.60 -22.31
C HIS A 36 4.72 -10.12 -20.99
N MET A 37 3.97 -10.16 -19.88
CA MET A 37 4.43 -9.63 -18.59
C MET A 37 5.31 -10.68 -17.86
N PRO A 38 6.33 -10.25 -17.07
CA PRO A 38 7.20 -11.17 -16.35
C PRO A 38 6.47 -12.08 -15.34
N LYS A 39 6.90 -13.35 -15.23
CA LYS A 39 6.31 -14.35 -14.30
C LYS A 39 6.38 -13.99 -12.81
N PHE A 40 7.22 -13.03 -12.40
CA PHE A 40 7.22 -12.59 -11.01
C PHE A 40 5.97 -11.76 -10.67
N VAL A 41 5.27 -11.21 -11.67
CA VAL A 41 4.06 -10.41 -11.44
C VAL A 41 2.88 -11.31 -11.05
N SER A 42 2.72 -12.47 -11.68
CA SER A 42 1.77 -13.50 -11.22
C SER A 42 2.03 -13.96 -9.79
N LEU A 43 3.25 -13.78 -9.26
CA LEU A 43 3.52 -14.15 -7.87
C LEU A 43 2.73 -13.24 -6.91
N VAL A 44 2.64 -11.94 -7.24
CA VAL A 44 2.01 -10.90 -6.43
C VAL A 44 0.49 -10.94 -6.51
N ASP A 45 -0.04 -11.43 -7.62
CA ASP A 45 -1.48 -11.70 -7.79
C ASP A 45 -1.95 -12.91 -6.96
N ASN A 46 -1.05 -13.66 -6.32
CA ASN A 46 -1.45 -14.79 -5.50
C ASN A 46 -2.07 -14.36 -4.15
N PRO A 47 -3.06 -15.11 -3.64
CA PRO A 47 -3.73 -14.84 -2.36
C PRO A 47 -2.80 -14.58 -1.15
N PRO A 48 -1.64 -15.24 -0.99
CA PRO A 48 -0.75 -14.98 0.14
C PRO A 48 -0.23 -13.54 0.22
N PHE A 49 -0.02 -12.87 -0.91
CA PHE A 49 0.46 -11.48 -0.92
C PHE A 49 -0.64 -10.50 -0.50
N ALA A 50 -1.87 -10.75 -0.93
CA ALA A 50 -3.04 -10.00 -0.48
C ALA A 50 -3.27 -10.17 1.03
N ILE A 51 -3.16 -11.40 1.54
CA ILE A 51 -3.26 -11.70 2.98
C ILE A 51 -2.15 -10.99 3.77
N MET A 52 -0.93 -10.97 3.26
CA MET A 52 0.17 -10.23 3.89
C MET A 52 -0.14 -8.72 3.96
N LEU A 53 -0.70 -8.13 2.91
CA LEU A 53 -1.15 -6.74 2.92
C LEU A 53 -2.20 -6.48 3.99
N MET A 54 -3.18 -7.37 4.12
CA MET A 54 -4.20 -7.27 5.16
C MET A 54 -3.57 -7.30 6.55
N ILE A 55 -2.65 -8.24 6.81
CA ILE A 55 -1.95 -8.33 8.11
C ILE A 55 -1.19 -7.05 8.41
N VAL A 56 -0.44 -6.51 7.44
CA VAL A 56 0.32 -5.27 7.59
C VAL A 56 -0.62 -4.08 7.84
N GLY A 57 -1.69 -3.93 7.04
CA GLY A 57 -2.67 -2.86 7.20
C GLY A 57 -3.37 -2.89 8.56
N PHE A 58 -3.76 -4.09 9.01
CA PHE A 58 -4.35 -4.29 10.32
C PHE A 58 -3.38 -3.95 11.46
N TYR A 59 -2.13 -4.41 11.36
CA TYR A 59 -1.08 -4.11 12.34
C TYR A 59 -0.82 -2.60 12.43
N VAL A 60 -0.69 -1.90 11.30
CA VAL A 60 -0.52 -0.45 11.26
C VAL A 60 -1.72 0.27 11.88
N CYS A 61 -2.94 -0.16 11.57
CA CYS A 61 -4.14 0.44 12.14
C CYS A 61 -4.21 0.26 13.67
N MET A 62 -3.94 -0.96 14.16
CA MET A 62 -3.92 -1.25 15.60
C MET A 62 -2.83 -0.47 16.34
N THR A 63 -1.61 -0.43 15.79
CA THR A 63 -0.49 0.32 16.38
C THR A 63 -0.74 1.82 16.37
N ALA A 64 -1.35 2.36 15.31
CA ALA A 64 -1.73 3.77 15.24
C ALA A 64 -2.86 4.14 16.23
N CYS A 65 -3.77 3.20 16.51
CA CYS A 65 -4.85 3.36 17.49
C CYS A 65 -4.37 3.32 18.96
N THR A 66 -3.20 2.75 19.22
CA THR A 66 -2.63 2.64 20.57
C THR A 66 -1.68 3.80 20.91
N HIS A 67 -1.45 4.02 22.22
CA HIS A 67 -0.76 5.22 22.73
C HIS A 67 0.73 5.32 22.34
N TYR A 68 1.38 4.20 22.00
CA TYR A 68 2.85 4.08 21.83
C TYR A 68 3.31 4.14 20.37
N PHE A 69 2.82 5.11 19.59
CA PHE A 69 3.35 5.34 18.23
C PHE A 69 4.63 6.17 18.29
N SER A 70 5.70 5.56 18.80
CA SER A 70 7.02 6.18 18.94
C SER A 70 7.60 6.60 17.57
N GLN A 71 8.52 7.55 17.57
CA GLN A 71 9.18 8.01 16.34
C GLN A 71 9.91 6.87 15.59
N SER A 72 10.44 5.90 16.34
CA SER A 72 11.07 4.70 15.76
C SER A 72 10.03 3.81 15.08
N THR A 73 8.91 3.54 15.75
CA THR A 73 7.79 2.75 15.20
C THR A 73 7.20 3.42 13.96
N ARG A 74 7.04 4.75 13.97
CA ARG A 74 6.62 5.55 12.81
C ARG A 74 7.55 5.33 11.62
N SER A 75 8.85 5.43 11.83
CA SER A 75 9.84 5.27 10.77
C SER A 75 9.81 3.87 10.15
N VAL A 76 9.69 2.82 10.97
CA VAL A 76 9.57 1.43 10.50
C VAL A 76 8.28 1.22 9.70
N VAL A 77 7.14 1.68 10.23
CA VAL A 77 5.84 1.56 9.55
C VAL A 77 5.84 2.31 8.22
N THR A 78 6.40 3.51 8.20
CA THR A 78 6.54 4.33 6.99
C THR A 78 7.37 3.61 5.94
N PHE A 79 8.51 3.03 6.35
CA PHE A 79 9.40 2.31 5.45
C PHE A 79 8.71 1.08 4.86
N ILE A 80 8.02 0.28 5.69
CA ILE A 80 7.29 -0.91 5.24
C ILE A 80 6.18 -0.53 4.26
N LEU A 81 5.37 0.50 4.59
CA LEU A 81 4.31 0.99 3.71
C LEU A 81 4.87 1.50 2.39
N LEU A 82 5.92 2.33 2.41
CA LEU A 82 6.56 2.82 1.20
C LEU A 82 7.10 1.68 0.36
N PHE A 83 7.76 0.70 0.99
CA PHE A 83 8.33 -0.44 0.28
C PHE A 83 7.23 -1.24 -0.44
N ILE A 84 6.16 -1.61 0.26
CA ILE A 84 5.04 -2.36 -0.31
C ILE A 84 4.37 -1.55 -1.41
N TRP A 85 3.95 -0.31 -1.14
CA TRP A 85 3.20 0.49 -2.10
C TRP A 85 4.02 0.90 -3.33
N THR A 86 5.32 1.14 -3.17
CA THR A 86 6.21 1.40 -4.31
C THR A 86 6.36 0.15 -5.17
N PHE A 87 6.47 -1.02 -4.55
CA PHE A 87 6.54 -2.29 -5.28
C PHE A 87 5.26 -2.54 -6.10
N TYR A 88 4.08 -2.34 -5.50
CA TYR A 88 2.80 -2.43 -6.21
C TYR A 88 2.66 -1.37 -7.31
N PHE A 89 3.10 -0.13 -7.05
CA PHE A 89 3.08 0.94 -8.04
C PHE A 89 3.94 0.58 -9.26
N ILE A 90 5.13 0.03 -9.06
CA ILE A 90 5.99 -0.42 -10.18
C ILE A 90 5.30 -1.54 -10.97
N ILE A 91 4.65 -2.49 -10.31
CA ILE A 91 3.94 -3.59 -10.97
C ILE A 91 2.79 -3.07 -11.83
N PHE A 92 1.96 -2.19 -11.28
CA PHE A 92 0.86 -1.58 -12.02
C PHE A 92 1.36 -0.65 -13.14
N LEU A 93 2.49 0.03 -12.95
CA LEU A 93 3.13 0.82 -14.00
C LEU A 93 3.63 -0.07 -15.15
N ILE A 94 4.24 -1.22 -14.85
CA ILE A 94 4.63 -2.20 -15.87
C ILE A 94 3.39 -2.75 -16.57
N HIS A 95 2.30 -3.02 -15.84
CA HIS A 95 1.03 -3.47 -16.40
C HIS A 95 0.50 -2.48 -17.42
N ASP A 96 0.42 -1.20 -17.06
CA ASP A 96 -0.08 -0.15 -17.94
C ASP A 96 0.83 0.07 -19.16
N VAL A 97 2.15 0.01 -19.01
CA VAL A 97 3.10 0.18 -20.12
C VAL A 97 3.08 -1.01 -21.08
N THR A 98 2.81 -2.22 -20.58
CA THR A 98 2.72 -3.44 -21.39
C THR A 98 1.31 -3.70 -21.92
N GLY A 99 0.32 -2.98 -21.40
CA GLY A 99 -1.06 -3.05 -21.83
C GLY A 99 -1.30 -2.42 -23.21
N PRO A 100 -2.44 -2.73 -23.85
CA PRO A 100 -2.78 -2.22 -25.17
C PRO A 100 -3.05 -0.70 -25.18
N PHE A 101 -3.24 -0.07 -24.02
CA PHE A 101 -3.53 1.35 -23.89
C PHE A 101 -2.52 2.03 -22.95
N LEU A 102 -1.91 3.12 -23.40
CA LEU A 102 -0.96 3.96 -22.64
C LEU A 102 -1.62 4.84 -21.57
N ILE A 103 -2.90 4.62 -21.25
CA ILE A 103 -3.62 5.39 -20.22
C ILE A 103 -3.48 4.62 -18.90
N PRO A 104 -2.92 5.23 -17.85
CA PRO A 104 -2.78 4.56 -16.57
C PRO A 104 -4.15 4.10 -16.05
N ARG A 105 -4.28 2.82 -15.69
CA ARG A 105 -5.50 2.33 -15.03
C ARG A 105 -5.68 3.04 -13.69
N TYR A 106 -6.92 3.06 -13.20
CA TYR A 106 -7.26 3.65 -11.90
C TYR A 106 -6.42 3.10 -10.74
N THR A 107 -5.98 1.84 -10.85
CA THR A 107 -5.12 1.15 -9.88
C THR A 107 -3.74 1.81 -9.76
N THR A 108 -3.10 2.14 -10.87
CA THR A 108 -1.80 2.84 -10.92
C THR A 108 -1.89 4.26 -10.36
N VAL A 109 -2.99 4.96 -10.66
CA VAL A 109 -3.23 6.31 -10.13
C VAL A 109 -3.43 6.29 -8.62
N ILE A 110 -4.24 5.36 -8.11
CA ILE A 110 -4.50 5.21 -6.68
C ILE A 110 -3.21 4.81 -5.95
N THR A 111 -2.48 3.81 -6.45
CA THR A 111 -1.21 3.38 -5.81
C THR A 111 -0.15 4.47 -5.84
N GLY A 112 -0.03 5.22 -6.93
CA GLY A 112 0.86 6.38 -7.01
C GLY A 112 0.49 7.47 -6.00
N PHE A 113 -0.80 7.76 -5.85
CA PHE A 113 -1.27 8.70 -4.83
C PHE A 113 -0.94 8.23 -3.41
N ILE A 114 -1.09 6.95 -3.11
CA ILE A 114 -0.72 6.37 -1.80
C ILE A 114 0.77 6.54 -1.54
N VAL A 115 1.63 6.21 -2.51
CA VAL A 115 3.09 6.37 -2.38
C VAL A 115 3.46 7.83 -2.09
N LEU A 116 2.94 8.77 -2.88
CA LEU A 116 3.20 10.20 -2.69
C LEU A 116 2.74 10.68 -1.31
N ARG A 117 1.55 10.23 -0.87
CA ARG A 117 0.99 10.59 0.42
C ARG A 117 1.86 10.07 1.57
N VAL A 118 2.23 8.79 1.57
CA VAL A 118 3.10 8.21 2.61
C VAL A 118 4.48 8.86 2.59
N MET A 119 5.03 9.18 1.42
CA MET A 119 6.32 9.86 1.29
C MET A 119 6.27 11.29 1.85
N SER A 120 5.19 12.02 1.59
CA SER A 120 5.02 13.38 2.13
C SER A 120 4.99 13.39 3.66
N GLU A 121 4.30 12.43 4.26
CA GLU A 121 4.26 12.28 5.71
C GLU A 121 5.62 11.86 6.28
N ALA A 122 6.35 10.98 5.58
CA ALA A 122 7.70 10.56 5.95
C ALA A 122 8.67 11.75 6.07
N MET A 123 8.59 12.68 5.12
CA MET A 123 9.41 13.90 5.12
C MET A 123 8.99 14.87 6.23
N TRP A 124 7.68 15.00 6.47
CA TRP A 124 7.15 15.91 7.48
C TRP A 124 7.42 15.42 8.91
N SER A 125 7.37 14.10 9.13
CA SER A 125 7.62 13.47 10.43
C SER A 125 9.06 13.68 10.93
N LYS A 126 10.04 13.99 10.06
CA LYS A 126 11.42 14.31 10.46
C LYS A 126 11.60 15.75 10.97
N LYS A 127 10.61 16.63 10.76
CA LYS A 127 10.71 18.07 11.05
C LYS A 127 10.00 18.49 12.35
N SER A 128 9.33 17.54 13.02
CA SER A 128 8.66 17.68 14.33
C SER A 128 9.44 16.93 15.40
#